data_AF-A0A7Y2CAU6-F1
#
_entry.id   AF-A0A7Y2CAU6-F1
#
_cell.length_a   1.000
_cell.length_b   1.000
_cell.length_c   1.000
_cell.angle_alpha   90.00
_cell.angle_beta   90.00
_cell.angle_gamma   90.00
#
_symmetry.space_group_name_H-M   'P 1'
#
loop_
_entity.id
_entity.type
_entity.pdbx_description
1 polymer ?
#
loop_
_entity_poly.entity_id
_entity_poly.type
_entity_poly.pdbx_seq_one_letter_code
_entity_poly.pdbx_strand_id
1 'polypeptide(L)'
;MPLAEPAGASGSVAFSPDYSDAIDTITFGSCARETDPQPIWWSILDADPDVFLFTGDNIYGDTDDMQVMRNKYDSLGAKPGYDALRRTIPVMATWDDHDYGRNDAGSEYEYRQQSQEEFLRFFEVPRSSPRWSREGVYSAKTFGPVGRRTQIIMLDTRYFRSGLERWPKGQRQY
;
A
#
# COMPACT_ATOMS: atom_id res chain seq x y z
N MET A 1 -40.03 1.30 15.59
CA MET A 1 -39.11 1.91 16.58
C MET A 1 -37.82 2.25 15.83
N PRO A 2 -37.38 3.51 15.77
CA PRO A 2 -36.09 3.81 15.15
C PRO A 2 -34.99 3.41 16.14
N LEU A 3 -34.00 2.67 15.64
CA LEU A 3 -32.78 2.38 16.38
C LEU A 3 -31.98 3.67 16.49
N ALA A 4 -31.60 4.04 17.71
CA ALA A 4 -30.79 5.20 18.00
C ALA A 4 -29.40 5.03 17.38
N GLU A 5 -28.88 6.08 16.74
CA GLU A 5 -27.48 6.16 16.35
C GLU A 5 -26.60 6.26 17.60
N PRO A 6 -25.50 5.51 17.71
CA PRO A 6 -24.60 5.68 18.84
C PRO A 6 -23.84 7.00 18.69
N ALA A 7 -23.83 7.75 19.78
CA ALA A 7 -23.10 9.00 19.96
C ALA A 7 -21.60 8.82 19.69
N GLY A 8 -21.01 9.87 19.10
CA GLY A 8 -19.63 9.88 18.64
C GLY A 8 -18.59 9.56 19.71
N ALA A 9 -17.57 8.82 19.27
CA ALA A 9 -16.23 8.86 19.83
C ALA A 9 -15.31 9.46 18.75
N SER A 10 -14.97 10.74 18.91
CA SER A 10 -13.93 11.40 18.13
C SER A 10 -12.56 10.89 18.57
N GLY A 11 -11.94 10.07 17.72
CA GLY A 11 -10.60 9.53 17.90
C GLY A 11 -10.51 8.13 17.32
N SER A 12 -10.22 8.01 16.03
CA SER A 12 -9.95 6.70 15.42
C SER A 12 -8.67 6.15 16.06
N VAL A 13 -8.79 5.14 16.90
CA VAL A 13 -7.63 4.34 17.33
C VAL A 13 -7.12 3.63 16.06
N ALA A 14 -5.92 3.97 15.62
CA ALA A 14 -5.29 3.29 14.49
C ALA A 14 -5.19 1.80 14.82
N PHE A 15 -5.56 0.95 13.86
CA PHE A 15 -5.43 -0.50 14.01
C PHE A 15 -3.95 -0.86 14.26
N SER A 16 -3.68 -1.52 15.39
CA SER A 16 -2.34 -1.98 15.76
C SER A 16 -2.31 -3.51 15.72
N PRO A 17 -1.80 -4.12 14.63
CA PRO A 17 -1.75 -5.58 14.50
C PRO A 17 -0.84 -6.22 15.57
N ASP A 18 -1.33 -7.31 16.17
CA ASP A 18 -0.47 -8.28 16.84
C ASP A 18 0.14 -9.20 15.79
N TYR A 19 1.47 -9.30 15.80
CA TYR A 19 2.21 -10.11 14.85
C TYR A 19 2.70 -11.43 15.47
N SER A 20 2.30 -11.71 16.72
CA SER A 20 2.64 -12.95 17.41
C SER A 20 1.76 -14.12 16.98
N ASP A 21 0.60 -13.85 16.40
CA ASP A 21 -0.31 -14.86 15.86
C ASP A 21 0.17 -15.39 14.51
N ALA A 22 -0.01 -16.71 14.32
CA ALA A 22 0.23 -17.34 13.04
C ALA A 22 -0.89 -16.94 12.07
N ILE A 23 -0.54 -16.80 10.80
CA ILE A 23 -1.48 -16.46 9.72
C ILE A 23 -1.62 -17.65 8.77
N ASP A 24 -2.82 -17.85 8.26
CA ASP A 24 -3.19 -18.95 7.35
C ASP A 24 -3.72 -18.42 6.01
N THR A 25 -4.38 -17.26 5.98
CA THR A 25 -4.97 -16.65 4.78
C THR A 25 -4.32 -15.31 4.46
N ILE A 26 -3.64 -15.24 3.32
CA ILE A 26 -3.02 -14.02 2.78
C ILE A 26 -3.78 -13.60 1.52
N THR A 27 -4.29 -12.38 1.51
CA THR A 27 -4.85 -11.76 0.30
C THR A 27 -3.89 -10.72 -0.24
N PHE A 28 -3.91 -10.50 -1.55
CA PHE A 28 -3.05 -9.50 -2.18
C PHE A 28 -3.71 -8.92 -3.43
N GLY A 29 -3.32 -7.69 -3.81
CA GLY A 29 -3.86 -7.03 -4.98
C GLY A 29 -3.06 -5.79 -5.40
N SER A 30 -3.33 -5.33 -6.61
CA SER A 30 -2.72 -4.16 -7.25
C SER A 30 -3.73 -3.46 -8.16
N CYS A 31 -3.32 -2.37 -8.81
CA CYS A 31 -4.10 -1.65 -9.82
C CYS A 31 -5.45 -1.14 -9.30
N ALA A 32 -5.48 -0.70 -8.05
CA ALA A 32 -6.67 -0.23 -7.35
C ALA A 32 -6.94 1.25 -7.66
N ARG A 33 -7.26 1.56 -8.92
CA ARG A 33 -7.47 2.95 -9.35
C ARG A 33 -8.46 3.70 -8.46
N GLU A 34 -8.00 4.77 -7.82
CA GLU A 34 -8.69 5.50 -6.76
C GLU A 34 -9.95 6.21 -7.26
N THR A 35 -10.07 6.48 -8.56
CA THR A 35 -11.26 7.10 -9.17
C THR A 35 -12.39 6.10 -9.40
N ASP A 36 -12.10 4.80 -9.44
CA ASP A 36 -13.05 3.80 -9.89
C ASP A 36 -13.82 3.20 -8.70
N PRO A 37 -15.01 2.62 -8.92
CA PRO A 37 -15.65 1.78 -7.92
C PRO A 37 -14.76 0.58 -7.58
N GLN A 38 -14.57 0.31 -6.29
CA GLN A 38 -13.74 -0.80 -5.81
C GLN A 38 -14.57 -1.75 -4.93
N PRO A 39 -15.57 -2.47 -5.50
CA PRO A 39 -16.39 -3.43 -4.73
C PRO A 39 -15.58 -4.64 -4.26
N ILE A 40 -14.40 -4.87 -4.84
CA ILE A 40 -13.50 -6.00 -4.53
C ILE A 40 -13.11 -6.06 -3.05
N TRP A 41 -13.05 -4.92 -2.35
CA TRP A 41 -12.74 -4.88 -0.92
C TRP A 41 -13.70 -5.70 -0.07
N TRP A 42 -14.98 -5.76 -0.44
CA TRP A 42 -15.96 -6.58 0.27
C TRP A 42 -15.71 -8.05 0.05
N SER A 43 -15.37 -8.47 -1.18
CA SER A 43 -14.98 -9.86 -1.45
C SER A 43 -13.69 -10.26 -0.75
N ILE A 44 -12.74 -9.32 -0.58
CA ILE A 44 -11.52 -9.57 0.22
C ILE A 44 -11.89 -9.75 1.69
N LEU A 45 -12.75 -8.90 2.26
CA LEU A 45 -13.22 -9.03 3.63
C LEU A 45 -14.00 -10.33 3.87
N ASP A 46 -14.84 -10.74 2.92
CA ASP A 46 -15.62 -11.99 2.98
C ASP A 46 -14.72 -13.24 2.97
N ALA A 47 -13.48 -13.12 2.50
CA ALA A 47 -12.50 -14.20 2.54
C ALA A 47 -11.82 -14.37 3.92
N ASP A 48 -12.16 -13.52 4.91
CA ASP A 48 -11.61 -13.52 6.27
C ASP A 48 -10.07 -13.62 6.32
N PRO A 49 -9.34 -12.71 5.65
CA PRO A 49 -7.88 -12.78 5.57
C PRO A 49 -7.21 -12.31 6.85
N ASP A 50 -6.06 -12.90 7.18
CA ASP A 50 -5.24 -12.45 8.31
C ASP A 50 -4.39 -11.22 7.96
N VAL A 51 -4.11 -11.00 6.67
CA VAL A 51 -3.32 -9.89 6.16
C VAL A 51 -3.65 -9.61 4.69
N PHE A 52 -3.63 -8.33 4.32
CA PHE A 52 -3.71 -7.89 2.92
C PHE A 52 -2.40 -7.26 2.45
N LEU A 53 -1.95 -7.64 1.25
CA LEU A 53 -0.74 -7.13 0.62
C LEU A 53 -1.09 -6.29 -0.62
N PHE A 54 -0.79 -4.99 -0.54
CA PHE A 54 -0.73 -4.13 -1.71
C PHE A 54 0.59 -4.36 -2.46
N THR A 55 0.50 -4.76 -3.72
CA THR A 55 1.67 -5.09 -4.55
C THR A 55 1.99 -4.05 -5.61
N GLY A 56 1.41 -2.85 -5.50
CA GLY A 56 1.66 -1.72 -6.40
C GLY A 56 0.42 -1.24 -7.15
N ASP A 57 0.56 -0.13 -7.87
CA ASP A 57 -0.55 0.65 -8.45
C ASP A 57 -1.72 0.81 -7.46
N ASN A 58 -1.41 1.21 -6.23
CA ASN A 58 -2.41 1.43 -5.19
C ASN A 58 -3.23 2.68 -5.51
N ILE A 59 -2.60 3.67 -6.14
CA ILE A 59 -3.19 4.85 -6.78
C ILE A 59 -2.52 5.11 -8.14
N TYR A 60 -3.23 5.82 -9.02
CA TYR A 60 -2.67 6.30 -10.30
C TYR A 60 -2.06 7.69 -10.13
N GLY A 61 -0.91 7.74 -9.44
CA GLY A 61 -0.26 8.93 -8.89
C GLY A 61 0.70 9.68 -9.80
N ASP A 62 0.61 9.59 -11.12
CA ASP A 62 1.52 10.25 -12.06
C ASP A 62 1.52 11.77 -11.91
N THR A 63 2.44 12.32 -11.12
CA THR A 63 2.45 13.74 -10.80
C THR A 63 3.77 14.17 -10.17
N ASP A 64 4.20 15.38 -10.48
CA ASP A 64 5.30 16.07 -9.81
C ASP A 64 4.79 16.93 -8.63
N ASP A 65 3.48 16.91 -8.34
CA ASP A 65 2.83 17.68 -7.27
C ASP A 65 2.34 16.76 -6.14
N MET A 66 2.97 16.84 -4.98
CA MET A 66 2.64 16.00 -3.83
C MET A 66 1.26 16.26 -3.24
N GLN A 67 0.67 17.44 -3.47
CA GLN A 67 -0.70 17.68 -3.08
C GLN A 67 -1.67 16.87 -3.95
N VAL A 68 -1.37 16.69 -5.24
CA VAL A 68 -2.14 15.81 -6.14
C VAL A 68 -2.00 14.35 -5.68
N MET A 69 -0.78 13.90 -5.41
CA MET A 69 -0.55 12.53 -4.91
C MET A 69 -1.26 12.29 -3.58
N ARG A 70 -1.16 13.23 -2.65
CA ARG A 70 -1.88 13.20 -1.37
C ARG A 70 -3.38 13.05 -1.56
N ASN A 71 -3.99 13.86 -2.40
CA ASN A 71 -5.42 13.82 -2.67
C ASN A 71 -5.87 12.47 -3.27
N LYS A 72 -5.02 11.84 -4.09
CA LYS A 72 -5.28 10.50 -4.66
C LYS A 72 -5.25 9.41 -3.59
N TYR A 73 -4.24 9.44 -2.73
CA TYR A 73 -4.19 8.56 -1.56
C TYR A 73 -5.40 8.77 -0.64
N ASP A 74 -5.74 10.02 -0.33
CA ASP A 74 -6.89 10.33 0.51
C ASP A 74 -8.21 9.83 -0.14
N SER A 75 -8.30 9.83 -1.48
CA SER A 75 -9.43 9.26 -2.23
C SER A 75 -9.52 7.73 -2.11
N LEU A 76 -8.38 7.01 -2.11
CA LEU A 76 -8.33 5.58 -1.80
C LEU A 76 -8.75 5.33 -0.33
N GLY A 77 -8.21 6.11 0.61
CA GLY A 77 -8.55 6.03 2.03
C GLY A 77 -10.03 6.26 2.34
N ALA A 78 -10.71 7.04 1.51
CA ALA A 78 -12.15 7.31 1.61
C ALA A 78 -13.04 6.20 1.02
N LYS A 79 -12.49 5.17 0.37
CA LYS A 79 -13.27 4.04 -0.14
C LYS A 79 -13.81 3.23 1.05
N PRO A 80 -15.15 3.10 1.22
CA PRO A 80 -15.71 2.46 2.41
C PRO A 80 -15.19 1.04 2.66
N GLY A 81 -15.03 0.24 1.60
CA GLY A 81 -14.50 -1.11 1.72
C GLY A 81 -13.02 -1.15 2.11
N TYR A 82 -12.20 -0.23 1.60
CA TYR A 82 -10.79 -0.15 1.99
C TYR A 82 -10.63 0.38 3.42
N ASP A 83 -11.41 1.39 3.80
CA ASP A 83 -11.44 1.90 5.16
C ASP A 83 -11.87 0.82 6.17
N ALA A 84 -12.83 -0.03 5.80
CA ALA A 84 -13.19 -1.20 6.59
C ALA A 84 -12.04 -2.22 6.69
N LEU A 85 -11.39 -2.55 5.56
CA LEU A 85 -10.25 -3.47 5.51
C LEU A 85 -9.11 -3.03 6.45
N ARG A 86 -8.60 -1.80 6.28
CA ARG A 86 -7.45 -1.29 7.04
C ARG A 86 -7.70 -1.15 8.54
N ARG A 87 -8.97 -1.11 8.97
CA ARG A 87 -9.37 -1.08 10.39
C ARG A 87 -9.48 -2.47 11.01
N THR A 88 -9.54 -3.51 10.18
CA THR A 88 -9.84 -4.88 10.60
C THR A 88 -8.58 -5.74 10.61
N ILE A 89 -7.73 -5.60 9.60
CA ILE A 89 -6.58 -6.48 9.38
C ILE A 89 -5.32 -5.68 9.05
N PRO A 90 -4.11 -6.23 9.28
CA PRO A 90 -2.88 -5.59 8.84
C PRO A 90 -2.86 -5.44 7.32
N VAL A 91 -2.48 -4.23 6.87
CA VAL A 91 -2.18 -3.94 5.47
C VAL A 91 -0.67 -3.72 5.33
N MET A 92 -0.03 -4.54 4.50
CA MET A 92 1.35 -4.32 4.08
C MET A 92 1.33 -3.82 2.64
N ALA A 93 2.20 -2.87 2.31
CA ALA A 93 2.21 -2.27 0.98
C ALA A 93 3.63 -2.10 0.44
N THR A 94 3.72 -2.19 -0.88
CA THR A 94 4.76 -1.59 -1.72
C THR A 94 4.10 -0.81 -2.86
N TRP A 95 4.89 -0.18 -3.71
CA TRP A 95 4.41 0.56 -4.89
C TRP A 95 4.75 -0.13 -6.20
N ASP A 96 4.12 0.34 -7.28
CA ASP A 96 4.65 0.23 -8.64
C ASP A 96 4.82 1.65 -9.23
N ASP A 97 5.00 1.82 -10.55
CA ASP A 97 5.39 3.11 -11.15
C ASP A 97 4.37 4.24 -10.94
N HIS A 98 3.08 3.91 -10.87
CA HIS A 98 2.05 4.93 -10.72
C HIS A 98 2.05 5.56 -9.32
N ASP A 99 2.21 4.79 -8.24
CA ASP A 99 2.37 5.34 -6.89
C ASP A 99 3.76 5.95 -6.68
N TYR A 100 4.77 5.44 -7.39
CA TYR A 100 6.12 5.99 -7.38
C TYR A 100 6.12 7.43 -7.91
N GLY A 101 5.23 7.74 -8.86
CA GLY A 101 4.88 9.10 -9.26
C GLY A 101 4.99 9.37 -10.75
N ARG A 102 5.42 8.40 -11.57
CA ARG A 102 5.42 8.52 -13.02
C ARG A 102 5.54 7.14 -13.67
N ASN A 103 4.65 6.87 -14.62
CA ASN A 103 4.67 5.67 -15.45
C ASN A 103 6.09 5.36 -15.94
N ASP A 104 6.50 4.11 -15.76
CA ASP A 104 7.78 3.57 -16.21
C ASP A 104 9.04 4.24 -15.62
N ALA A 105 8.92 5.13 -14.63
CA ALA A 105 10.08 5.85 -14.10
C ALA A 105 10.92 5.04 -13.10
N GLY A 106 12.20 5.34 -13.03
CA GLY A 106 13.15 4.80 -12.07
C GLY A 106 13.88 5.91 -11.31
N SER A 107 15.19 5.77 -11.19
CA SER A 107 16.04 6.64 -10.40
C SER A 107 16.17 8.07 -10.95
N GLU A 108 15.72 8.30 -12.17
CA GLU A 108 15.64 9.62 -12.82
C GLU A 108 14.47 10.48 -12.34
N TYR A 109 13.50 9.92 -11.61
CA TYR A 109 12.36 10.68 -11.10
C TYR A 109 12.76 11.51 -9.87
N GLU A 110 12.75 12.83 -10.03
CA GLU A 110 13.28 13.79 -9.05
C GLU A 110 12.47 13.84 -7.75
N TYR A 111 11.17 13.49 -7.78
CA TYR A 111 10.27 13.58 -6.63
C TYR A 111 10.09 12.25 -5.87
N ARG A 112 10.92 11.24 -6.14
CA ARG A 112 10.82 9.90 -5.52
C ARG A 112 10.84 9.91 -3.99
N GLN A 113 11.60 10.82 -3.38
CA GLN A 113 11.67 10.96 -1.92
C GLN A 113 10.35 11.48 -1.37
N GLN A 114 9.77 12.47 -2.03
CA GLN A 114 8.50 13.05 -1.63
C GLN A 114 7.34 12.06 -1.86
N SER A 115 7.38 11.28 -2.95
CA SER A 115 6.45 10.16 -3.14
C SER A 115 6.56 9.13 -2.02
N GLN A 116 7.78 8.82 -1.57
CA GLN A 116 8.02 7.96 -0.41
C GLN A 116 7.37 8.52 0.85
N GLU A 117 7.50 9.82 1.11
CA GLU A 117 6.88 10.45 2.27
C GLU A 117 5.35 10.37 2.23
N GLU A 118 4.73 10.57 1.07
CA GLU A 118 3.27 10.42 0.90
C GLU A 118 2.83 8.97 1.05
N PHE A 119 3.57 8.01 0.49
CA PHE A 119 3.32 6.59 0.68
C PHE A 119 3.35 6.21 2.16
N LEU A 120 4.42 6.61 2.87
CA LEU A 120 4.59 6.28 4.29
C LEU A 120 3.57 6.98 5.18
N ARG A 121 3.16 8.21 4.82
CA ARG A 121 2.06 8.93 5.49
C ARG A 121 0.75 8.15 5.34
N PHE A 122 0.40 7.78 4.11
CA PHE A 122 -0.88 7.15 3.81
C PHE A 122 -1.02 5.78 4.48
N PHE A 123 0.02 4.94 4.39
CA PHE A 123 0.05 3.63 5.06
C PHE A 123 0.38 3.73 6.56
N GLU A 124 0.27 4.93 7.15
CA GLU A 124 0.43 5.22 8.58
C GLU A 124 1.70 4.59 9.18
N VAL A 125 2.80 4.58 8.41
CA VAL A 125 4.04 3.92 8.82
C VAL A 125 4.62 4.66 10.03
N PRO A 126 4.90 3.97 11.16
CA PRO A 126 5.39 4.63 12.36
C PRO A 126 6.64 5.47 12.09
N ARG A 127 6.72 6.67 12.68
CA ARG A 127 7.87 7.58 12.52
C ARG A 127 9.20 6.99 12.99
N SER A 128 9.16 5.95 13.84
CA SER A 128 10.33 5.16 14.24
C SER A 128 10.81 4.16 13.18
N SER A 129 10.03 3.93 12.12
CA SER A 129 10.42 3.03 11.03
C SER A 129 11.65 3.57 10.29
N PRO A 130 12.65 2.72 10.00
CA PRO A 130 13.82 3.14 9.21
C PRO A 130 13.43 3.61 7.81
N ARG A 131 12.22 3.27 7.31
CA ARG A 131 11.71 3.74 6.02
C ARG A 131 11.58 5.26 5.95
N TRP A 132 11.47 5.98 7.07
CA TRP A 132 11.46 7.45 7.04
C TRP A 132 12.84 8.08 6.78
N SER A 133 13.93 7.34 7.02
CA SER A 133 15.30 7.83 6.88
C SER A 133 16.13 7.07 5.85
N ARG A 134 15.55 6.02 5.25
CA ARG A 134 16.20 5.15 4.28
C ARG A 134 15.46 5.24 2.96
N GLU A 135 16.21 5.25 1.88
CA GLU A 135 15.69 5.19 0.53
C GLU A 135 14.86 3.91 0.29
N GLY A 136 13.72 4.07 -0.39
CA GLY A 136 12.80 3.01 -0.78
C GLY A 136 11.80 2.56 0.31
N VAL A 137 10.67 2.00 -0.13
CA VAL A 137 9.54 1.59 0.74
C VAL A 137 9.57 0.14 1.21
N TYR A 138 10.58 -0.62 0.77
CA TYR A 138 10.72 -2.05 1.07
C TYR A 138 10.69 -2.33 2.58
N SER A 139 10.09 -3.44 2.96
CA SER A 139 9.90 -3.83 4.36
C SER A 139 9.83 -5.34 4.52
N ALA A 140 9.98 -5.83 5.74
CA ALA A 140 9.76 -7.22 6.06
C ALA A 140 9.02 -7.32 7.39
N LYS A 141 8.16 -8.34 7.51
CA LYS A 141 7.45 -8.64 8.75
C LYS A 141 7.33 -10.14 8.96
N THR A 142 7.52 -10.56 10.19
CA THR A 142 7.34 -11.95 10.61
C THR A 142 6.09 -12.05 11.47
N PHE A 143 5.22 -13.00 11.13
CA PHE A 143 4.01 -13.38 11.85
C PHE A 143 4.24 -14.73 12.54
N GLY A 144 3.58 -14.96 13.67
CA GLY A 144 3.53 -16.26 14.33
C GLY A 144 4.66 -16.56 15.32
N PRO A 145 4.43 -17.54 16.22
CA PRO A 145 5.42 -17.97 17.19
C PRO A 145 6.50 -18.83 16.53
N VAL A 146 7.61 -19.06 17.25
CA VAL A 146 8.66 -20.01 16.82
C VAL A 146 8.03 -21.35 16.45
N GLY A 147 8.41 -21.91 15.29
CA GLY A 147 7.87 -23.18 14.78
C GLY A 147 6.61 -23.04 13.91
N ARG A 148 5.97 -21.87 13.87
CA ARG A 148 4.83 -21.55 12.98
C ARG A 148 4.94 -20.14 12.40
N ARG A 149 6.14 -19.78 11.93
CA ARG A 149 6.42 -18.42 11.42
C ARG A 149 6.15 -18.30 9.93
N THR A 150 5.52 -17.19 9.55
CA THR A 150 5.45 -16.72 8.17
C THR A 150 6.17 -15.38 8.07
N GLN A 151 7.17 -15.28 7.19
CA GLN A 151 7.85 -14.00 6.93
C GLN A 151 7.46 -13.47 5.56
N ILE A 152 6.92 -12.25 5.54
CA ILE A 152 6.58 -11.52 4.33
C ILE A 152 7.65 -10.46 4.09
N ILE A 153 8.19 -10.41 2.88
CA ILE A 153 9.20 -9.45 2.44
C ILE A 153 8.61 -8.67 1.25
N MET A 154 8.32 -7.39 1.48
CA MET A 154 7.84 -6.46 0.45
C MET A 154 9.03 -5.77 -0.19
N LEU A 155 9.26 -6.01 -1.46
CA LEU A 155 10.37 -5.42 -2.23
C LEU A 155 9.99 -4.06 -2.80
N ASP A 156 10.99 -3.24 -3.09
CA ASP A 156 10.87 -1.99 -3.84
C ASP A 156 11.64 -2.14 -5.15
N THR A 157 10.90 -2.15 -6.26
CA THR A 157 11.44 -2.38 -7.61
C THR A 157 11.52 -1.10 -8.43
N ARG A 158 11.27 0.08 -7.83
CA ARG A 158 11.23 1.38 -8.53
C ARG A 158 12.33 2.33 -8.05
N TYR A 159 12.48 2.54 -6.75
CA TYR A 159 13.34 3.61 -6.20
C TYR A 159 14.78 3.56 -6.71
N PHE A 160 15.34 2.35 -6.77
CA PHE A 160 16.73 2.09 -7.14
C PHE A 160 16.90 1.65 -8.59
N ARG A 161 15.80 1.45 -9.32
CA ARG A 161 15.84 0.97 -10.70
C ARG A 161 16.46 2.06 -11.58
N SER A 162 17.38 1.72 -12.46
CA SER A 162 17.86 2.65 -13.47
C SER A 162 16.75 3.04 -14.44
N GLY A 163 16.94 4.11 -15.20
CA GLY A 163 16.04 4.47 -16.30
C GLY A 163 15.84 3.29 -17.26
N LEU A 164 14.62 3.16 -17.78
CA LEU A 164 14.28 2.07 -18.69
C LEU A 164 15.00 2.20 -20.03
N GLU A 165 15.76 1.16 -20.38
CA GLU A 165 16.27 0.99 -21.74
C GLU A 165 15.19 0.31 -22.60
N ARG A 166 14.57 1.08 -23.49
CA ARG A 166 13.54 0.55 -24.39
C ARG A 166 14.19 -0.08 -25.61
N TRP A 167 13.89 -1.36 -25.82
CA TRP A 167 14.34 -2.04 -27.03
C TRP A 167 13.63 -1.49 -28.27
N PRO A 168 14.32 -1.32 -29.41
CA PRO A 168 13.69 -0.99 -30.67
C PRO A 168 12.56 -1.98 -30.99
N LYS A 169 11.40 -1.46 -31.40
CA LYS A 169 10.27 -2.29 -31.83
C LYS A 169 10.72 -3.29 -32.90
N GLY A 170 10.49 -4.58 -32.66
CA GLY A 170 10.76 -5.66 -33.62
C GLY A 170 12.01 -6.50 -33.36
N GLN A 171 12.83 -6.17 -32.35
CA GLN A 171 13.95 -7.00 -31.93
C GLN A 171 13.65 -7.58 -30.54
N ARG A 172 13.05 -8.76 -30.46
CA ARG A 172 13.03 -9.56 -29.22
C ARG A 172 14.08 -10.64 -29.37
N GLN A 173 15.08 -10.67 -28.49
CA GLN A 173 15.89 -11.87 -28.28
C GLN A 173 15.27 -12.62 -27.10
N TYR A 174 15.04 -13.92 -27.30
CA TYR A 174 14.64 -14.87 -26.25
C TYR A 174 15.87 -15.25 -25.42
#